data_AF-A0A7V1IJQ8-F1
#
_entry.id   AF-A0A7V1IJQ8-F1
#
_cell.length_a   1.000
_cell.length_b   1.000
_cell.length_c   1.000
_cell.angle_alpha   90.00
_cell.angle_beta   90.00
_cell.angle_gamma   90.00
#
_symmetry.space_group_name_H-M   'P 1'
#
loop_
_entity.id
_entity.type
_entity.pdbx_description
1 polymer ?
#
loop_
_entity_poly.entity_id
_entity_poly.type
_entity_poly.pdbx_seq_one_letter_code
_entity_poly.pdbx_strand_id
1 'polypeptide(L)'
;PTSHANFRFFLAGDPEGAEPVWWFGGGFDCTPYYGFREDAILWHRTARAACEVHSADLYPRFKKQCDDYFHLPHRGEQRGIGGIFYDDFDEGGFSAAFRLWRSTANAYLDAYGPIVERRREMDWGEREREFQLYRRGRYVEFNLLQDRGTRFGLQAGARTESILASLPPLVAWRYDWSPEPGTPEDALYREFLQPRDWAGEPAGAGDNATPADGIR
;
A
#
# COMPACT_ATOMS: atom_id res chain seq x y z
N PRO A 1 -9.57 -3.10 -4.21
CA PRO A 1 -8.30 -3.48 -3.55
C PRO A 1 -8.42 -3.24 -2.04
N THR A 2 -7.61 -3.89 -1.20
CA THR A 2 -7.36 -3.36 0.15
C THR A 2 -6.39 -2.19 0.03
N SER A 3 -6.55 -1.16 0.85
CA SER A 3 -5.60 -0.05 0.96
C SER A 3 -5.25 0.20 2.42
N HIS A 4 -4.10 0.82 2.63
CA HIS A 4 -3.66 1.28 3.94
C HIS A 4 -3.04 2.68 3.80
N ALA A 5 -3.23 3.49 4.83
CA ALA A 5 -2.62 4.80 4.96
C ALA A 5 -2.26 5.04 6.42
N ASN A 6 -1.08 5.60 6.65
CA ASN A 6 -0.63 6.03 7.97
C ASN A 6 0.01 7.41 7.83
N PHE A 7 -0.32 8.31 8.74
CA PHE A 7 0.25 9.65 8.79
C PHE A 7 0.39 10.06 10.24
N ARG A 8 1.63 10.30 10.68
CA ARG A 8 1.96 10.55 12.08
C ARG A 8 3.02 11.64 12.23
N PHE A 9 3.08 12.20 13.43
CA PHE A 9 4.08 13.14 13.89
C PHE A 9 4.59 12.67 15.24
N PHE A 10 5.91 12.66 15.41
CA PHE A 10 6.56 12.40 16.68
C PHE A 10 7.32 13.64 17.14
N LEU A 11 7.24 13.90 18.45
CA LEU A 11 7.98 14.93 19.15
C LEU A 11 8.50 14.32 20.45
N ALA A 12 9.82 14.29 20.60
CA ALA A 12 10.50 13.91 21.82
C ALA A 12 11.16 15.17 22.39
N GLY A 13 10.63 15.65 23.53
CA GLY A 13 11.28 16.71 24.30
C GLY A 13 12.37 16.15 25.21
N ASP A 14 13.38 16.96 25.50
CA ASP A 14 14.40 16.63 26.50
C ASP A 14 14.00 17.21 27.88
N PRO A 15 13.87 16.39 28.94
CA PRO A 15 13.66 16.86 30.31
C PRO A 15 14.73 17.84 30.83
N GLU A 16 15.94 17.79 30.27
CA GLU A 16 17.09 18.61 30.67
C GLU A 16 17.21 19.91 29.85
N GLY A 17 16.26 20.18 28.95
CA GLY A 17 16.14 21.46 28.24
C GLY A 17 16.88 21.55 26.90
N ALA A 18 17.32 20.44 26.32
CA ALA A 18 17.80 20.44 24.93
C ALA A 18 16.66 20.66 23.92
N GLU A 19 17.03 21.06 22.70
CA GLU A 19 16.10 21.22 21.59
C GLU A 19 15.37 19.90 21.28
N PRO A 20 14.03 19.93 21.12
CA PRO A 20 13.26 18.72 20.91
C PRO A 20 13.55 18.09 19.54
N VAL A 21 13.62 16.76 19.50
CA VAL A 21 13.71 15.99 18.26
C VAL A 21 12.31 15.71 17.75
N TRP A 22 12.08 15.90 16.46
CA TRP A 22 10.78 15.67 15.85
C TRP A 22 10.93 15.12 14.44
N TRP A 23 9.93 14.38 14.00
CA TRP A 23 9.85 13.90 12.63
C TRP A 23 8.42 13.57 12.23
N PHE A 24 8.17 13.59 10.93
CA PHE A 24 6.97 13.03 10.34
C PHE A 24 7.24 11.64 9.80
N GLY A 25 6.22 10.80 9.88
CA GLY A 25 6.19 9.53 9.16
C GLY A 25 4.86 9.39 8.45
N GLY A 26 4.86 8.68 7.33
CA GLY A 26 3.61 8.36 6.68
C GLY A 26 3.73 7.73 5.32
N GLY A 27 2.60 7.72 4.63
CA GLY A 27 2.46 7.09 3.33
C GLY A 27 1.16 6.33 3.19
N PHE A 28 0.96 5.82 1.99
CA PHE A 28 -0.16 4.97 1.65
C PHE A 28 0.28 3.91 0.66
N ASP A 29 -0.38 2.75 0.71
CA ASP A 29 -0.10 1.63 -0.16
C ASP A 29 -1.38 0.85 -0.53
N CYS A 30 -1.33 0.17 -1.68
CA CYS A 30 -2.48 -0.52 -2.26
C CYS A 30 -2.19 -2.00 -2.48
N THR A 31 -3.11 -2.85 -2.05
CA THR A 31 -3.05 -4.32 -2.10
C THR A 31 -4.22 -4.85 -2.94
N PRO A 32 -4.06 -4.96 -4.27
CA PRO A 32 -5.07 -5.54 -5.14
C PRO A 32 -5.19 -7.06 -4.98
N TYR A 33 -6.40 -7.55 -5.23
CA TYR A 33 -6.70 -8.97 -5.38
C TYR A 33 -6.73 -9.37 -6.86
N TYR A 34 -7.14 -8.45 -7.73
CA TYR A 34 -7.03 -8.57 -9.17
C TYR A 34 -6.35 -7.33 -9.69
N GLY A 35 -5.41 -7.50 -10.62
CA GLY A 35 -4.60 -6.43 -11.14
C GLY A 35 -5.35 -5.62 -12.20
N PHE A 36 -5.54 -4.32 -11.94
CA PHE A 36 -6.03 -3.35 -12.93
C PHE A 36 -4.95 -2.31 -13.16
N ARG A 37 -4.40 -2.27 -14.38
CA ARG A 37 -3.24 -1.42 -14.69
C ARG A 37 -3.58 0.06 -14.57
N GLU A 38 -4.76 0.45 -15.01
CA GLU A 38 -5.29 1.80 -14.90
C GLU A 38 -5.45 2.28 -13.45
N ASP A 39 -5.70 1.37 -12.51
CA ASP A 39 -5.78 1.71 -11.08
C ASP A 39 -4.38 1.86 -10.49
N ALA A 40 -3.44 0.98 -10.86
CA ALA A 40 -2.05 1.07 -10.42
C ALA A 40 -1.38 2.36 -10.92
N ILE A 41 -1.62 2.73 -12.19
CA ILE A 41 -1.12 3.97 -12.79
C ILE A 41 -1.73 5.18 -12.08
N LEU A 42 -3.05 5.22 -11.87
CA LEU A 42 -3.71 6.31 -11.16
C LEU A 42 -3.14 6.46 -9.75
N TRP A 43 -3.06 5.37 -9.00
CA TRP A 43 -2.53 5.33 -7.63
C TRP A 43 -1.15 5.98 -7.53
N HIS A 44 -0.23 5.54 -8.40
CA HIS A 44 1.16 5.98 -8.39
C HIS A 44 1.36 7.37 -8.98
N ARG A 45 0.59 7.77 -9.99
CA ARG A 45 0.66 9.15 -10.52
C ARG A 45 0.11 10.17 -9.54
N THR A 46 -0.95 9.85 -8.80
CA THR A 46 -1.46 10.72 -7.73
C THR A 46 -0.44 10.87 -6.61
N ALA A 47 0.20 9.76 -6.19
CA ALA A 47 1.29 9.81 -5.21
C ALA A 47 2.48 10.65 -5.69
N ARG A 48 2.88 10.47 -6.96
CA ARG A 48 3.95 11.22 -7.60
C ARG A 48 3.67 12.71 -7.63
N ALA A 49 2.49 13.11 -8.10
CA ALA A 49 2.08 14.52 -8.15
C ALA A 49 2.10 15.17 -6.76
N ALA A 50 1.67 14.44 -5.72
CA ALA A 50 1.70 14.94 -4.34
C ALA A 50 3.11 15.17 -3.79
N CYS A 51 4.10 14.42 -4.28
CA CYS A 51 5.51 14.56 -3.88
C CYS A 51 6.26 15.61 -4.72
N GLU A 52 6.04 15.64 -6.04
CA GLU A 52 6.81 16.45 -6.98
C GLU A 52 6.62 17.97 -6.79
N VAL A 53 5.50 18.40 -6.21
CA VAL A 53 5.30 19.81 -5.83
C VAL A 53 6.26 20.27 -4.72
N HIS A 54 6.90 19.34 -4.01
CA HIS A 54 7.90 19.61 -2.98
C HIS A 54 9.32 19.36 -3.46
N SER A 55 9.57 18.22 -4.12
CA SER A 55 10.81 17.94 -4.84
C SER A 55 10.67 16.70 -5.74
N ALA A 56 11.39 16.69 -6.86
CA ALA A 56 11.31 15.63 -7.87
C ALA A 56 11.89 14.28 -7.41
N ASP A 57 12.78 14.27 -6.41
CA ASP A 57 13.43 13.06 -5.89
C ASP A 57 12.58 12.31 -4.83
N LEU A 58 11.56 12.96 -4.27
CA LEU A 58 10.78 12.40 -3.16
C LEU A 58 9.96 11.17 -3.57
N TYR A 59 9.25 11.23 -4.70
CA TYR A 59 8.44 10.09 -5.14
C TYR A 59 9.31 8.85 -5.41
N PRO A 60 10.39 8.91 -6.23
CA PRO A 60 11.28 7.77 -6.43
C PRO A 60 11.80 7.18 -5.11
N ARG A 61 12.19 8.03 -4.14
CA ARG A 61 12.70 7.61 -2.84
C ARG A 61 11.62 6.92 -2.00
N PHE A 62 10.47 7.55 -1.82
CA PHE A 62 9.39 7.03 -0.98
C PHE A 62 8.70 5.80 -1.60
N LYS A 63 8.64 5.74 -2.93
CA LYS A 63 8.15 4.55 -3.63
C LYS A 63 9.08 3.37 -3.40
N LYS A 64 10.40 3.57 -3.54
CA LYS A 64 11.38 2.52 -3.23
C LYS A 64 11.27 2.07 -1.78
N GLN A 65 11.19 3.01 -0.84
CA GLN A 65 11.00 2.68 0.59
C GLN A 65 9.71 1.89 0.83
N CYS A 66 8.64 2.17 0.09
CA CYS A 66 7.39 1.41 0.14
C CYS A 66 7.58 -0.04 -0.36
N ASP A 67 8.23 -0.22 -1.52
CA ASP A 67 8.55 -1.53 -2.09
C ASP A 67 9.47 -2.35 -1.17
N ASP A 68 10.43 -1.71 -0.51
CA ASP A 68 11.35 -2.36 0.42
C ASP A 68 10.63 -2.75 1.73
N TYR A 69 9.75 -1.90 2.26
CA TYR A 69 9.06 -2.12 3.53
C TYR A 69 7.95 -3.17 3.43
N PHE A 70 7.13 -3.14 2.38
CA PHE A 70 5.95 -4.00 2.22
C PHE A 70 6.25 -5.33 1.49
N HIS A 71 7.43 -5.88 1.72
CA HIS A 71 7.86 -7.17 1.17
C HIS A 71 7.58 -8.32 2.15
N LEU A 72 7.22 -9.51 1.64
CA LEU A 72 7.13 -10.75 2.42
C LEU A 72 8.33 -11.67 2.09
N PRO A 73 9.42 -11.64 2.89
CA PRO A 73 10.65 -12.36 2.55
C PRO A 73 10.45 -13.88 2.42
N HIS A 74 9.60 -14.47 3.26
CA HIS A 74 9.31 -15.92 3.24
C HIS A 74 8.43 -16.36 2.07
N ARG A 75 7.87 -15.41 1.31
CA ARG A 75 7.09 -15.65 0.09
C ARG A 75 7.79 -15.16 -1.17
N GLY A 76 8.79 -14.28 -1.04
CA GLY A 76 9.44 -13.64 -2.18
C GLY A 76 8.51 -12.74 -2.98
N GLU A 77 7.45 -12.20 -2.37
CA GLU A 77 6.43 -11.37 -3.04
C GLU A 77 6.25 -10.02 -2.35
N GLN A 78 5.78 -9.02 -3.09
CA GLN A 78 5.28 -7.80 -2.48
C GLN A 78 3.88 -8.01 -1.90
N ARG A 79 3.56 -7.32 -0.80
CA ARG A 79 2.20 -7.34 -0.21
C ARG A 79 1.15 -6.88 -1.21
N GLY A 80 1.51 -5.89 -2.01
CA GLY A 80 0.66 -5.24 -3.01
C GLY A 80 1.50 -4.52 -4.08
N ILE A 81 0.91 -3.50 -4.70
CA ILE A 81 1.56 -2.68 -5.73
C ILE A 81 2.32 -1.48 -5.15
N GLY A 82 2.47 -1.41 -3.83
CA GLY A 82 3.14 -0.33 -3.13
C GLY A 82 2.37 1.00 -3.18
N GLY A 83 3.13 2.09 -3.21
CA GLY A 83 2.65 3.46 -3.11
C GLY A 83 3.81 4.34 -2.66
N ILE A 84 3.64 5.07 -1.55
CA ILE A 84 4.72 5.82 -0.91
C ILE A 84 4.81 5.44 0.56
N PHE A 85 6.03 5.38 1.09
CA PHE A 85 6.30 5.19 2.51
C PHE A 85 7.51 6.03 2.89
N TYR A 86 7.44 6.70 4.03
CA TYR A 86 8.56 7.40 4.63
C TYR A 86 8.44 7.39 6.16
N ASP A 87 9.59 7.42 6.81
CA ASP A 87 9.76 7.54 8.26
C ASP A 87 10.86 8.56 8.52
N ASP A 88 10.95 9.05 9.75
CA ASP A 88 12.04 9.95 10.17
C ASP A 88 12.22 11.19 9.27
N PHE A 89 11.13 11.77 8.74
CA PHE A 89 11.19 12.89 7.81
C PHE A 89 11.11 14.26 8.50
N ASP A 90 12.19 15.03 8.41
CA ASP A 90 12.33 16.39 8.96
C ASP A 90 12.94 17.41 7.97
N GLU A 91 13.16 17.00 6.72
CA GLU A 91 13.89 17.78 5.72
C GLU A 91 13.21 19.14 5.40
N GLY A 92 14.04 20.18 5.24
CA GLY A 92 13.57 21.54 4.94
C GLY A 92 12.90 22.26 6.11
N GLY A 93 12.95 21.68 7.32
CA GLY A 93 12.36 22.22 8.54
C GLY A 93 10.86 21.97 8.65
N PHE A 94 10.32 22.21 9.86
CA PHE A 94 8.96 21.79 10.24
C PHE A 94 7.88 22.21 9.24
N SER A 95 7.89 23.48 8.80
CA SER A 95 6.87 23.97 7.87
C SER A 95 6.94 23.31 6.50
N ALA A 96 8.13 22.96 6.00
CA ALA A 96 8.26 22.25 4.73
C ALA A 96 7.83 20.79 4.87
N ALA A 97 8.28 20.12 5.92
CA ALA A 97 7.91 18.75 6.23
C ALA A 97 6.40 18.59 6.45
N PHE A 98 5.77 19.51 7.16
CA PHE A 98 4.33 19.50 7.37
C PHE A 98 3.54 19.72 6.07
N ARG A 99 4.04 20.56 5.14
CA ARG A 99 3.41 20.73 3.82
C ARG A 99 3.45 19.45 3.01
N LEU A 100 4.60 18.76 2.98
CA LEU A 100 4.73 17.45 2.34
C LEU A 100 3.77 16.44 2.96
N TRP A 101 3.79 16.31 4.29
CA TRP A 101 2.91 15.40 5.02
C TRP A 101 1.43 15.63 4.69
N ARG A 102 0.99 16.89 4.67
CA ARG A 102 -0.39 17.26 4.30
C ARG A 102 -0.70 16.95 2.84
N SER A 103 0.22 17.24 1.92
CA SER A 103 0.07 16.95 0.49
C SER A 103 -0.15 15.45 0.28
N THR A 104 0.72 14.61 0.84
CA THR A 104 0.63 13.15 0.72
C THR A 104 -0.59 12.57 1.46
N ALA A 105 -1.00 13.16 2.58
CA ALA A 105 -2.20 12.73 3.31
C ALA A 105 -3.49 12.96 2.53
N ASN A 106 -3.64 14.14 1.91
CA ASN A 106 -4.80 14.45 1.09
C ASN A 106 -4.86 13.59 -0.18
N ALA A 107 -3.70 13.31 -0.79
CA ALA A 107 -3.60 12.53 -2.01
C ALA A 107 -4.11 11.08 -1.87
N TYR A 108 -4.18 10.52 -0.66
CA TYR A 108 -4.71 9.18 -0.42
C TYR A 108 -6.15 9.04 -0.93
N LEU A 109 -7.04 9.97 -0.58
CA LEU A 109 -8.45 9.89 -0.99
C LEU A 109 -8.62 10.21 -2.48
N ASP A 110 -7.81 11.13 -3.01
CA ASP A 110 -7.78 11.45 -4.45
C ASP A 110 -7.34 10.24 -5.28
N ALA A 111 -6.47 9.38 -4.73
CA ALA A 111 -6.04 8.14 -5.37
C ALA A 111 -7.04 7.00 -5.18
N TYR A 112 -7.54 6.80 -3.96
CA TYR A 112 -8.35 5.62 -3.60
C TYR A 112 -9.81 5.75 -4.02
N GLY A 113 -10.40 6.94 -3.86
CA GLY A 113 -11.82 7.20 -4.13
C GLY A 113 -12.25 6.79 -5.55
N PRO A 114 -11.54 7.24 -6.61
CA PRO A 114 -11.89 6.87 -7.98
C PRO A 114 -11.73 5.36 -8.27
N ILE A 115 -10.79 4.69 -7.61
CA ILE A 115 -10.63 3.23 -7.72
C ILE A 115 -11.85 2.53 -7.13
N VAL A 116 -12.29 2.93 -5.94
CA VAL A 116 -13.50 2.34 -5.32
C VAL A 116 -14.72 2.60 -6.20
N GLU A 117 -14.92 3.82 -6.67
CA GLU A 117 -16.07 4.17 -7.52
C GLU A 117 -16.13 3.30 -8.79
N ARG A 118 -14.99 3.09 -9.45
CA ARG A 118 -14.89 2.28 -10.67
C ARG A 118 -15.16 0.79 -10.43
N ARG A 119 -14.80 0.27 -9.26
CA ARG A 119 -14.78 -1.18 -9.00
C ARG A 119 -15.95 -1.67 -8.14
N ARG A 120 -16.68 -0.79 -7.44
CA ARG A 120 -17.68 -1.20 -6.43
C ARG A 120 -18.87 -1.99 -7.01
N GLU A 121 -19.20 -1.78 -8.29
CA GLU A 121 -20.35 -2.41 -8.97
C GLU A 121 -19.94 -3.61 -9.83
N MET A 122 -18.66 -4.00 -9.80
CA MET A 122 -18.20 -5.15 -10.55
C MET A 122 -18.76 -6.44 -9.94
N ASP A 123 -19.30 -7.31 -10.78
CA ASP A 123 -19.71 -8.65 -10.40
C ASP A 123 -18.49 -9.49 -10.00
N TRP A 124 -18.71 -10.41 -9.05
CA TRP A 124 -17.74 -11.37 -8.57
C TRP A 124 -18.45 -12.65 -8.12
N GLY A 125 -17.79 -13.79 -8.29
CA GLY A 125 -18.30 -15.10 -7.90
C GLY A 125 -17.50 -15.73 -6.76
N GLU A 126 -17.73 -17.03 -6.58
CA GLU A 126 -17.07 -17.83 -5.54
C GLU A 126 -15.55 -17.90 -5.75
N ARG A 127 -15.09 -18.07 -7.00
CA ARG A 127 -13.66 -18.08 -7.35
C ARG A 127 -12.96 -16.81 -6.88
N GLU A 128 -13.53 -15.64 -7.19
CA GLU A 128 -12.95 -14.35 -6.82
C GLU A 128 -12.96 -14.14 -5.31
N ARG A 129 -14.02 -14.59 -4.65
CA ARG A 129 -14.13 -14.51 -3.20
C ARG A 129 -13.10 -15.41 -2.52
N GLU A 130 -12.93 -16.64 -2.96
CA GLU A 130 -11.92 -17.56 -2.44
C GLU A 130 -10.50 -17.03 -2.63
N PHE A 131 -10.19 -16.49 -3.82
CA PHE A 131 -8.89 -15.90 -4.07
C PHE A 131 -8.64 -14.66 -3.22
N GLN A 132 -9.66 -13.81 -3.02
CA GLN A 132 -9.57 -12.68 -2.10
C GLN A 132 -9.25 -13.15 -0.67
N LEU A 133 -9.93 -14.17 -0.15
CA LEU A 133 -9.69 -14.70 1.19
C LEU A 133 -8.27 -15.28 1.31
N TYR A 134 -7.80 -15.97 0.27
CA TYR A 134 -6.43 -16.49 0.18
C TYR A 134 -5.39 -15.35 0.21
N ARG A 135 -5.56 -14.31 -0.61
CA ARG A 135 -4.68 -13.13 -0.63
C ARG A 135 -4.71 -12.34 0.67
N ARG A 136 -5.87 -12.25 1.34
CA ARG A 136 -5.96 -11.64 2.68
C ARG A 136 -5.12 -12.38 3.72
N GLY A 137 -4.88 -13.68 3.55
CA GLY A 137 -3.93 -14.44 4.37
C GLY A 137 -2.52 -13.84 4.31
N ARG A 138 -2.06 -13.34 3.15
CA ARG A 138 -0.76 -12.65 3.01
C ARG A 138 -0.73 -11.31 3.73
N TYR A 139 -1.85 -10.60 3.73
CA TYR A 139 -1.98 -9.35 4.49
C TYR A 139 -1.81 -9.59 5.99
N VAL A 140 -2.40 -10.68 6.51
CA VAL A 140 -2.22 -11.12 7.90
C VAL A 140 -0.78 -11.55 8.16
N GLU A 141 -0.17 -12.36 7.28
CA GLU A 141 1.24 -12.77 7.39
C GLU A 141 2.16 -11.56 7.50
N PHE A 142 1.97 -10.53 6.67
CA PHE A 142 2.77 -9.30 6.75
C PHE A 142 2.57 -8.57 8.08
N ASN A 143 1.32 -8.31 8.47
CA ASN A 143 1.05 -7.51 9.68
C ASN A 143 1.55 -8.18 10.95
N LEU A 144 1.47 -9.51 11.04
CA LEU A 144 1.91 -10.22 12.25
C LEU A 144 3.43 -10.50 12.29
N LEU A 145 4.08 -10.65 11.13
CA LEU A 145 5.49 -11.06 11.07
C LEU A 145 6.45 -9.89 10.81
N GLN A 146 6.06 -8.95 9.95
CA GLN A 146 6.94 -7.91 9.40
C GLN A 146 6.60 -6.50 9.90
N ASP A 147 5.32 -6.17 10.07
CA ASP A 147 4.93 -4.80 10.40
C ASP A 147 5.47 -4.35 11.78
N ARG A 148 6.35 -3.35 11.75
CA ARG A 148 7.01 -2.83 12.96
C ARG A 148 6.00 -2.22 13.93
N GLY A 149 4.99 -1.51 13.40
CA GLY A 149 3.95 -0.87 14.20
C GLY A 149 3.13 -1.87 15.00
N THR A 150 2.67 -2.94 14.35
CA THR A 150 1.92 -4.03 14.99
C THR A 150 2.75 -4.72 16.08
N ARG A 151 3.99 -5.11 15.76
CA ARG A 151 4.88 -5.79 16.71
C ARG A 151 5.17 -4.92 17.94
N PHE A 152 5.55 -3.66 17.72
CA PHE A 152 5.83 -2.72 18.79
C PHE A 152 4.59 -2.47 19.66
N GLY A 153 3.44 -2.21 19.06
CA GLY A 153 2.19 -1.94 19.78
C GLY A 153 1.78 -3.08 20.71
N LEU A 154 1.88 -4.33 20.23
CA LEU A 154 1.54 -5.51 21.04
C LEU A 154 2.54 -5.71 22.19
N GLN A 155 3.84 -5.52 21.93
CA GLN A 155 4.89 -5.66 22.95
C GLN A 155 4.84 -4.56 24.01
N ALA A 156 4.47 -3.34 23.62
CA ALA A 156 4.36 -2.19 24.51
C ALA A 156 3.06 -2.17 25.34
N GLY A 157 2.17 -3.16 25.18
CA GLY A 157 0.90 -3.22 25.92
C GLY A 157 -0.12 -2.16 25.49
N ALA A 158 0.00 -1.63 24.27
CA ALA A 158 -1.01 -0.72 23.73
C ALA A 158 -2.33 -1.46 23.45
N ARG A 159 -3.40 -0.71 23.14
CA ARG A 159 -4.76 -1.27 23.01
C ARG A 159 -4.86 -2.27 21.85
N THR A 160 -4.87 -3.57 22.18
CA THR A 160 -4.90 -4.70 21.24
C THR A 160 -5.96 -4.57 20.15
N GLU A 161 -7.20 -4.22 20.52
CA GLU A 161 -8.31 -4.03 19.56
C GLU A 161 -8.03 -2.96 18.50
N SER A 162 -7.21 -1.96 18.82
CA SER A 162 -6.85 -0.91 17.87
C SER A 162 -5.74 -1.35 16.93
N ILE A 163 -4.79 -2.15 17.43
CA ILE A 163 -3.66 -2.68 16.66
C ILE A 163 -4.15 -3.72 15.65
N LEU A 164 -5.00 -4.64 16.09
CA LEU A 164 -5.48 -5.74 15.27
C LEU A 164 -6.66 -5.36 14.36
N ALA A 165 -7.16 -4.12 14.44
CA ALA A 165 -8.17 -3.60 13.51
C ALA A 165 -7.71 -3.60 12.04
N SER A 166 -6.40 -3.70 11.79
CA SER A 166 -5.84 -3.88 10.46
C SER A 166 -6.10 -5.26 9.87
N LEU A 167 -6.43 -6.27 10.69
CA LEU A 167 -6.65 -7.63 10.22
C LEU A 167 -8.04 -7.75 9.56
N PRO A 168 -8.12 -8.33 8.35
CA PRO A 168 -9.41 -8.58 7.71
C PRO A 168 -10.25 -9.60 8.51
N PRO A 169 -11.59 -9.47 8.49
CA PRO A 169 -12.48 -10.29 9.34
C PRO A 169 -12.51 -11.77 8.93
N LEU A 170 -12.20 -12.07 7.67
CA LEU A 170 -12.13 -13.43 7.13
C LEU A 170 -10.91 -13.56 6.22
N VAL A 171 -10.20 -14.66 6.39
CA VAL A 171 -9.00 -15.06 5.65
C VAL A 171 -8.97 -16.56 5.46
N ALA A 172 -8.23 -17.04 4.46
CA ALA A 172 -8.02 -18.46 4.23
C ALA A 172 -6.54 -18.75 3.92
N TRP A 173 -6.09 -19.94 4.30
CA TRP A 173 -4.81 -20.49 3.87
C TRP A 173 -5.06 -21.80 3.14
N ARG A 174 -4.39 -21.98 2.00
CA ARG A 174 -4.43 -23.20 1.20
C ARG A 174 -3.03 -23.79 1.15
N TYR A 175 -2.93 -25.10 1.39
CA TYR A 175 -1.68 -25.83 1.25
C TYR A 175 -1.27 -25.88 -0.23
N ASP A 176 -0.02 -25.53 -0.51
CA ASP A 176 0.65 -25.64 -1.81
C ASP A 176 -0.17 -25.16 -3.02
N TRP A 177 -0.90 -24.04 -2.83
CA TRP A 177 -1.72 -23.47 -3.90
C TRP A 177 -0.90 -22.52 -4.77
N SER A 178 -1.08 -22.63 -6.09
CA SER A 178 -0.62 -21.71 -7.11
C SER A 178 -1.75 -21.37 -8.08
N PRO A 179 -1.79 -20.15 -8.66
CA PRO A 179 -2.78 -19.81 -9.68
C PRO A 179 -2.56 -20.63 -10.96
N GLU A 180 -3.64 -20.87 -11.70
CA GLU A 180 -3.54 -21.49 -13.03
C GLU A 180 -2.92 -20.51 -14.04
N PRO A 181 -1.95 -20.93 -14.87
CA PRO A 181 -1.30 -20.03 -15.83
C PRO A 181 -2.29 -19.34 -16.76
N GLY A 182 -2.11 -18.03 -16.97
CA GLY A 182 -2.97 -17.23 -17.85
C GLY A 182 -4.28 -16.75 -17.21
N THR A 183 -4.53 -17.08 -15.95
CA THR A 183 -5.67 -16.52 -15.19
C THR A 183 -5.38 -15.11 -14.68
N PRO A 184 -6.41 -14.32 -14.33
CA PRO A 184 -6.22 -13.04 -13.66
C PRO A 184 -5.46 -13.15 -12.32
N GLU A 185 -5.57 -14.27 -11.62
CA GLU A 185 -4.80 -14.59 -10.42
C GLU A 185 -3.31 -14.77 -10.73
N ASP A 186 -2.97 -15.48 -11.82
CA ASP A 186 -1.57 -15.61 -12.31
C ASP A 186 -1.01 -14.22 -12.69
N ALA A 187 -1.81 -13.42 -13.41
CA ALA A 187 -1.42 -12.06 -13.79
C ALA A 187 -1.10 -11.18 -12.57
N LEU A 188 -1.86 -11.30 -11.47
CA LEU A 188 -1.55 -10.58 -10.22
C LEU A 188 -0.12 -10.86 -9.75
N TYR A 189 0.26 -12.14 -9.61
CA TYR A 189 1.60 -12.51 -9.14
C TYR A 189 2.68 -12.09 -10.11
N ARG A 190 2.46 -12.34 -11.40
CA ARG A 190 3.48 -12.20 -12.43
C ARG A 190 3.72 -10.75 -12.85
N GLU A 191 2.72 -9.87 -12.70
CA GLU A 191 2.79 -8.49 -13.19
C GLU A 191 2.67 -7.43 -12.09
N PHE A 192 1.92 -7.70 -11.01
CA PHE A 192 1.55 -6.66 -10.04
C PHE A 192 2.31 -6.76 -8.71
N LEU A 193 2.63 -7.96 -8.22
CA LEU A 193 3.25 -8.16 -6.90
C LEU A 193 4.79 -8.13 -6.94
N GLN A 194 5.34 -7.27 -7.79
CA GLN A 194 6.77 -7.00 -7.94
C GLN A 194 7.01 -5.48 -8.08
N PRO A 195 8.19 -4.97 -7.68
CA PRO A 195 8.54 -3.58 -7.90
C PRO A 195 8.43 -3.19 -9.38
N ARG A 196 7.60 -2.19 -9.68
CA ARG A 196 7.38 -1.67 -11.04
C ARG A 196 7.21 -0.16 -11.04
N ASP A 197 7.66 0.52 -12.08
CA ASP A 197 7.41 1.96 -12.26
C ASP A 197 6.05 2.20 -12.90
N TRP A 198 5.00 2.18 -12.07
CA TRP A 198 3.63 2.42 -12.53
C TRP A 198 3.38 3.88 -12.95
N ALA A 199 4.09 4.84 -12.36
CA ALA A 199 3.90 6.25 -12.71
C ALA A 199 4.45 6.58 -14.10
N GLY A 200 5.51 5.87 -14.53
CA GLY A 200 6.14 5.98 -15.85
C GLY A 200 5.45 5.21 -16.98
N GLU A 201 4.47 4.34 -16.69
CA GLU A 201 3.73 3.60 -17.73
C GLU A 201 2.97 4.55 -18.68
N PRO A 202 2.85 4.23 -19.99
CA PRO A 202 2.18 5.09 -20.95
C PRO A 202 0.68 5.26 -20.64
N ALA A 203 0.16 6.46 -20.88
CA ALA A 203 -1.28 6.71 -20.79
C ALA A 203 -2.01 5.88 -21.86
N GLY A 204 -3.04 5.13 -21.47
CA GLY A 204 -3.77 4.24 -22.38
C GLY A 204 -3.20 2.82 -22.48
N ALA A 205 -2.17 2.46 -21.70
CA ALA A 205 -1.66 1.09 -21.60
C ALA A 205 -2.64 0.10 -20.93
N GLY A 206 -3.94 0.43 -20.84
CA GLY A 206 -4.98 -0.51 -20.41
C GLY A 206 -5.16 -1.57 -21.50
N ASP A 207 -4.29 -2.58 -21.51
CA ASP A 207 -4.45 -3.72 -22.40
C ASP A 207 -5.59 -4.62 -21.90
N ASN A 208 -6.61 -4.78 -22.74
CA ASN A 208 -7.23 -6.03 -23.22
C ASN A 208 -7.51 -7.20 -22.26
N ALA A 209 -7.41 -7.01 -20.95
CA ALA A 209 -7.74 -7.99 -19.92
C ALA A 209 -8.99 -7.58 -19.13
N THR A 210 -9.90 -6.83 -19.74
CA THR A 210 -11.30 -7.10 -19.44
C THR A 210 -11.60 -8.41 -20.17
N PRO A 211 -11.78 -9.55 -19.49
CA PRO A 211 -12.36 -10.67 -20.20
C PRO A 211 -13.67 -10.14 -20.81
N ALA A 212 -13.81 -10.33 -22.12
CA ALA A 212 -15.01 -9.93 -22.87
C ALA A 212 -16.29 -10.57 -22.28
N ASP A 213 -16.11 -11.57 -21.43
CA ASP A 213 -17.08 -12.05 -20.46
C ASP A 213 -16.66 -11.52 -19.08
N GLY A 214 -17.37 -10.51 -18.57
CA GLY A 214 -17.13 -9.99 -17.22
C GLY A 214 -16.95 -11.14 -16.23
N ILE A 215 -15.93 -11.04 -15.37
CA ILE A 215 -15.46 -12.04 -14.42
C ILE A 215 -16.53 -13.11 -14.11
N ARG A 216 -16.60 -14.15 -14.95
CA ARG A 216 -17.47 -15.32 -14.83
C ARG A 216 -16.62 -16.55 -14.67
#